data_AF-A0A381RV20-F1
#
_entry.id   AF-A0A381RV20-F1
#
_cell.length_a   1.000
_cell.length_b   1.000
_cell.length_c   1.000
_cell.angle_alpha   90.00
_cell.angle_beta   90.00
_cell.angle_gamma   90.00
#
_symmetry.space_group_name_H-M   'P 1'
#
loop_
_entity.id
_entity.type
_entity.pdbx_description
1 polymer ?
#
loop_
_entity_poly.entity_id
_entity_poly.type
_entity_poly.pdbx_seq_one_letter_code
_entity_poly.pdbx_strand_id
1 'polypeptide(L)'
;MKYIIPYFFGLLLSQTLYQGPINFSYSGAENGIFSSALDDTTNMGGALNLTMNDSTSFMMMGISPQDENVFDLFVTILQDTTFPVQPRTWEWSVTISDLTDIIENPLSFPTLSIFIPGLDSTFANQWLSFFTDTTNIGDSLSFDSLSTSFFENLIDDMYIGTQGNIEITNVNEQGIFGNFSCSMWKPLFSFMNITNAEFNFEPI
;
A
#
# COMPACT_ATOMS: atom_id res chain seq x y z
N MET A 1 -26.66 45.56 14.47
CA MET A 1 -25.76 44.42 14.79
C MET A 1 -25.72 43.52 13.56
N LYS A 2 -24.55 43.34 12.93
CA LYS A 2 -24.38 42.42 11.80
C LYS A 2 -24.04 41.05 12.37
N TYR A 3 -24.94 40.08 12.18
CA TYR A 3 -24.70 38.69 12.56
C TYR A 3 -23.81 38.06 11.50
N ILE A 4 -22.57 37.75 11.85
CA ILE A 4 -21.68 36.92 11.05
C ILE A 4 -21.98 35.48 11.46
N ILE A 5 -22.56 34.71 10.55
CA ILE A 5 -22.77 33.26 10.72
C ILE A 5 -21.47 32.59 10.25
N PRO A 6 -20.68 31.96 11.13
CA PRO A 6 -19.57 31.13 10.68
C PRO A 6 -20.16 29.85 10.06
N TYR A 7 -20.06 29.72 8.74
CA TYR A 7 -20.20 28.44 8.07
C TYR A 7 -19.02 27.56 8.48
N PHE A 8 -19.25 26.68 9.45
CA PHE A 8 -18.37 25.54 9.69
C PHE A 8 -18.55 24.59 8.50
N PHE A 9 -17.70 24.72 7.48
CA PHE A 9 -17.47 23.62 6.54
C PHE A 9 -16.76 22.53 7.35
N GLY A 10 -17.52 21.56 7.85
CA GLY A 10 -16.94 20.29 8.24
C GLY A 10 -16.37 19.68 6.96
N LEU A 11 -15.04 19.66 6.85
CA LEU A 11 -14.36 18.82 5.87
C LEU A 11 -14.70 17.38 6.21
N LEU A 12 -15.64 16.79 5.47
CA LEU A 12 -15.88 15.36 5.50
C LEU A 12 -14.67 14.72 4.83
N LEU A 13 -13.68 14.32 5.63
CA LEU A 13 -12.65 13.38 5.20
C LEU A 13 -13.35 12.04 4.94
N SER A 14 -13.81 11.82 3.71
CA SER A 14 -14.37 10.54 3.30
C SER A 14 -13.21 9.56 3.12
N GLN A 15 -12.88 8.84 4.18
CA GLN A 15 -12.00 7.68 4.13
C GLN A 15 -12.87 6.46 3.86
N THR A 16 -12.58 5.72 2.79
CA THR A 16 -13.22 4.44 2.52
C THR A 16 -12.19 3.35 2.74
N LEU A 17 -12.47 2.49 3.72
CA LEU A 17 -11.69 1.30 4.02
C LEU A 17 -12.25 0.15 3.18
N TYR A 18 -11.35 -0.62 2.59
CA TYR A 18 -11.66 -1.86 1.91
C TYR A 18 -10.82 -2.98 2.53
N GLN A 19 -11.39 -4.18 2.61
CA GLN A 19 -10.68 -5.38 3.06
C GLN A 19 -10.88 -6.50 2.05
N GLY A 20 -9.84 -7.30 1.85
CA GLY A 20 -9.90 -8.39 0.90
C GLY A 20 -8.51 -8.83 0.44
N PRO A 21 -8.41 -9.94 -0.30
CA PRO A 21 -7.14 -10.63 -0.44
C PRO A 21 -6.28 -9.99 -1.52
N ILE A 22 -4.97 -10.05 -1.30
CA ILE A 22 -3.92 -9.77 -2.27
C ILE A 22 -3.13 -11.06 -2.45
N ASN A 23 -3.11 -11.56 -3.68
CA ASN A 23 -2.44 -12.80 -4.04
C ASN A 23 -1.48 -12.52 -5.19
N PHE A 24 -0.23 -12.96 -5.09
CA PHE A 24 0.72 -12.87 -6.19
C PHE A 24 1.84 -13.90 -6.10
N SER A 25 2.53 -14.13 -7.21
CA SER A 25 3.76 -14.92 -7.25
C SER A 25 4.96 -14.01 -7.47
N TYR A 26 6.00 -14.16 -6.66
CA TYR A 26 7.23 -13.40 -6.82
C TYR A 26 8.40 -14.32 -7.23
N SER A 27 9.27 -13.82 -8.10
CA SER A 27 10.42 -14.58 -8.61
C SER A 27 11.64 -13.71 -8.88
N GLY A 28 12.85 -14.23 -8.66
CA GLY A 28 14.10 -13.51 -8.89
C GLY A 28 15.19 -13.94 -7.91
N ALA A 29 15.54 -13.07 -6.98
CA ALA A 29 16.45 -13.37 -5.87
C ALA A 29 15.85 -14.40 -4.89
N GLU A 30 14.55 -14.28 -4.65
CA GLU A 30 13.75 -15.25 -3.90
C GLU A 30 12.49 -15.57 -4.71
N ASN A 31 12.00 -16.80 -4.58
CA ASN A 31 10.84 -17.29 -5.30
C ASN A 31 9.81 -17.77 -4.27
N GLY A 32 8.57 -17.31 -4.40
CA GLY A 32 7.51 -17.65 -3.47
C GLY A 32 6.13 -17.24 -3.94
N ILE A 33 5.15 -17.57 -3.11
CA ILE A 33 3.75 -17.19 -3.30
C ILE A 33 3.38 -16.33 -2.11
N PHE A 34 2.77 -15.19 -2.40
CA PHE A 34 2.19 -14.29 -1.43
C PHE A 34 0.67 -14.45 -1.45
N SER A 35 0.07 -14.64 -0.27
CA SER A 35 -1.37 -14.70 -0.09
C SER A 35 -1.76 -14.05 1.24
N SER A 36 -2.46 -12.93 1.18
CA SER A 36 -2.98 -12.28 2.40
C SER A 36 -4.27 -12.93 2.93
N ALA A 37 -4.82 -13.92 2.21
CA ALA A 37 -5.89 -14.76 2.71
C ALA A 37 -5.29 -15.85 3.62
N LEU A 38 -5.60 -15.78 4.92
CA LEU A 38 -5.19 -16.79 5.90
C LEU A 38 -6.07 -18.05 5.79
N ASP A 39 -7.39 -17.82 5.74
CA ASP A 39 -8.44 -18.82 5.60
C ASP A 39 -9.61 -18.19 4.80
N ASP A 40 -10.66 -18.96 4.53
CA ASP A 40 -11.88 -18.50 3.84
C ASP A 40 -12.56 -17.28 4.51
N THR A 41 -12.24 -16.97 5.78
CA THR A 41 -12.90 -15.92 6.56
C THR A 41 -11.98 -14.82 7.08
N THR A 42 -10.67 -15.01 7.05
CA THR A 42 -9.70 -14.10 7.69
C THR A 42 -8.75 -13.53 6.65
N ASN A 43 -8.87 -12.22 6.43
CA ASN A 43 -8.06 -11.49 5.48
C ASN A 43 -7.14 -10.49 6.16
N MET A 44 -5.85 -10.60 5.87
CA MET A 44 -4.82 -9.65 6.30
C MET A 44 -4.43 -8.68 5.18
N GLY A 45 -5.26 -8.56 4.15
CA GLY A 45 -5.14 -7.57 3.09
C GLY A 45 -6.28 -6.54 3.13
N GLY A 46 -5.97 -5.34 2.65
CA GLY A 46 -6.96 -4.28 2.49
C GLY A 46 -6.44 -3.09 1.70
N ALA A 47 -7.34 -2.15 1.44
CA ALA A 47 -7.02 -0.87 0.85
C ALA A 47 -7.68 0.29 1.58
N LEU A 48 -7.06 1.46 1.51
CA LEU A 48 -7.51 2.72 2.08
C LEU A 48 -7.55 3.75 0.97
N ASN A 49 -8.70 4.39 0.81
CA ASN A 49 -8.79 5.60 0.00
C ASN A 49 -8.67 6.83 0.92
N LEU A 50 -7.52 7.49 0.87
CA LEU A 50 -7.17 8.67 1.66
C LEU A 50 -7.42 9.92 0.82
N THR A 51 -8.18 10.88 1.36
CA THR A 51 -8.36 12.20 0.74
C THR A 51 -7.66 13.24 1.59
N MET A 52 -6.55 13.81 1.12
CA MET A 52 -5.80 14.87 1.80
C MET A 52 -5.89 16.16 1.00
N ASN A 53 -6.68 17.14 1.49
CA ASN A 53 -6.90 18.49 0.94
C ASN A 53 -7.03 18.64 -0.59
N ASP A 54 -5.93 18.43 -1.34
CA ASP A 54 -5.80 18.64 -2.78
C ASP A 54 -5.42 17.36 -3.56
N SER A 55 -5.25 16.22 -2.90
CA SER A 55 -4.90 14.94 -3.55
C SER A 55 -5.58 13.76 -2.87
N THR A 56 -5.99 12.78 -3.67
CA THR A 56 -6.46 11.49 -3.19
C THR A 56 -5.34 10.46 -3.32
N SER A 57 -5.27 9.49 -2.42
CA SER A 57 -4.28 8.42 -2.49
C SER A 57 -4.97 7.11 -2.17
N PHE A 58 -4.77 6.13 -3.03
CA PHE A 58 -5.21 4.77 -2.83
C PHE A 58 -4.03 3.95 -2.32
N MET A 59 -4.07 3.59 -1.04
CA MET A 59 -3.07 2.74 -0.41
C MET A 59 -3.60 1.32 -0.32
N MET A 60 -2.83 0.32 -0.77
CA MET A 60 -3.13 -1.10 -0.58
C MET A 60 -2.05 -1.73 0.28
N MET A 61 -2.44 -2.67 1.12
CA MET A 61 -1.55 -3.40 2.01
C MET A 61 -1.99 -4.86 2.12
N GLY A 62 -1.02 -5.75 2.23
CA GLY A 62 -1.25 -7.14 2.59
C GLY A 62 -0.14 -7.69 3.46
N ILE A 63 -0.49 -8.57 4.38
CA ILE A 63 0.45 -9.40 5.13
C ILE A 63 0.15 -10.87 4.82
N SER A 64 1.19 -11.65 4.48
CA SER A 64 1.09 -13.08 4.18
C SER A 64 2.00 -13.84 5.15
N PRO A 65 1.49 -14.72 6.04
CA PRO A 65 2.36 -15.57 6.84
C PRO A 65 3.06 -16.60 5.96
N GLN A 66 4.35 -16.83 6.19
CA GLN A 66 5.13 -17.85 5.49
C GLN A 66 5.52 -19.01 6.41
N ASP A 67 5.90 -18.73 7.66
CA ASP A 67 6.31 -19.73 8.65
C ASP A 67 6.04 -19.24 10.09
N GLU A 68 6.43 -20.02 11.11
CA GLU A 68 6.30 -19.67 12.53
C GLU A 68 7.03 -18.33 12.83
N ASN A 69 6.24 -17.27 13.01
CA ASN A 69 6.68 -15.88 13.22
C ASN A 69 7.35 -15.19 12.02
N VAL A 70 7.19 -15.72 10.81
CA VAL A 70 7.74 -15.13 9.57
C VAL A 70 6.60 -14.71 8.66
N PHE A 71 6.62 -13.44 8.25
CA PHE A 71 5.56 -12.81 7.46
C PHE A 71 6.13 -12.05 6.28
N ASP A 72 5.45 -12.06 5.14
CA ASP A 72 5.75 -11.15 4.04
C ASP A 72 4.81 -9.95 4.12
N LEU A 73 5.32 -8.76 3.85
CA LEU A 73 4.56 -7.52 3.82
C LEU A 73 4.60 -6.92 2.41
N PHE A 74 3.43 -6.59 1.88
CA PHE A 74 3.29 -5.83 0.65
C PHE A 74 2.54 -4.53 0.94
N VAL A 75 3.08 -3.41 0.49
CA VAL A 75 2.46 -2.09 0.61
C VAL A 75 2.59 -1.37 -0.72
N THR A 76 1.51 -0.76 -1.20
CA THR A 76 1.60 0.14 -2.34
C THR A 76 0.72 1.36 -2.15
N ILE A 77 1.24 2.51 -2.56
CA ILE A 77 0.57 3.80 -2.48
C ILE A 77 0.46 4.33 -3.90
N LEU A 78 -0.76 4.60 -4.34
CA LEU A 78 -1.08 5.17 -5.64
C LEU A 78 -1.69 6.55 -5.41
N GLN A 79 -1.04 7.60 -5.88
CA GLN A 79 -1.66 8.92 -5.90
C GLN A 79 -2.74 8.91 -7.00
N ASP A 80 -3.95 9.27 -6.59
CA ASP A 80 -5.07 9.49 -7.48
C ASP A 80 -5.50 10.96 -7.41
N THR A 81 -5.94 11.51 -8.52
CA THR A 81 -6.50 12.87 -8.57
C THR A 81 -8.02 12.84 -8.77
N THR A 82 -8.61 11.64 -8.89
CA THR A 82 -10.04 11.45 -9.13
C THR A 82 -10.73 10.72 -7.98
N PHE A 83 -11.76 11.36 -7.40
CA PHE A 83 -12.64 10.77 -6.39
C PHE A 83 -14.06 10.65 -6.94
N PRO A 84 -14.77 9.52 -6.74
CA PRO A 84 -14.33 8.26 -6.12
C PRO A 84 -13.34 7.48 -7.01
N VAL A 85 -12.70 6.43 -6.47
CA VAL A 85 -11.80 5.54 -7.23
C VAL A 85 -12.54 5.00 -8.45
N GLN A 86 -11.91 5.08 -9.61
CA GLN A 86 -12.45 4.57 -10.87
C GLN A 86 -11.50 3.52 -11.48
N PRO A 87 -11.99 2.65 -12.37
CA PRO A 87 -11.14 1.75 -13.12
C PRO A 87 -10.06 2.53 -13.88
N ARG A 88 -8.80 2.23 -13.57
CA ARG A 88 -7.63 2.96 -14.09
C ARG A 88 -6.39 2.09 -14.00
N THR A 89 -5.46 2.35 -14.91
CA THR A 89 -4.11 1.80 -14.89
C THR A 89 -3.11 2.86 -14.45
N TRP A 90 -2.28 2.51 -13.47
CA TRP A 90 -1.07 3.23 -13.11
C TRP A 90 0.12 2.45 -13.66
N GLU A 91 0.91 3.09 -14.51
CA GLU A 91 2.17 2.54 -14.97
C GLU A 91 3.29 3.45 -14.50
N TRP A 92 4.35 2.85 -13.98
CA TRP A 92 5.53 3.60 -13.56
C TRP A 92 6.80 2.90 -14.01
N SER A 93 7.82 3.71 -14.24
CA SER A 93 9.17 3.29 -14.53
C SER A 93 10.11 4.30 -13.91
N VAL A 94 10.62 3.97 -12.74
CA VAL A 94 11.61 4.70 -11.95
C VAL A 94 12.99 4.37 -12.48
N THR A 95 13.82 5.39 -12.71
CA THR A 95 15.21 5.18 -13.07
C THR A 95 16.10 5.06 -11.82
N ILE A 96 17.32 4.54 -11.96
CA ILE A 96 18.23 4.38 -10.81
C ILE A 96 18.53 5.72 -10.10
N SER A 97 18.53 6.84 -10.82
CA SER A 97 18.68 8.18 -10.24
C SER A 97 17.47 8.63 -9.43
N ASP A 98 16.27 8.15 -9.79
CA ASP A 98 15.05 8.46 -9.06
C ASP A 98 14.93 7.60 -7.79
N LEU A 99 15.67 6.47 -7.73
CA LEU A 99 15.69 5.61 -6.54
C LEU A 99 16.31 6.29 -5.32
N THR A 100 17.34 7.13 -5.53
CA THR A 100 17.93 7.92 -4.44
C THR A 100 16.93 8.95 -3.91
N ASP A 101 16.12 9.52 -4.80
CA ASP A 101 15.07 10.48 -4.43
C ASP A 101 13.90 9.77 -3.72
N ILE A 102 13.59 8.51 -4.05
CA ILE A 102 12.62 7.68 -3.30
C ILE A 102 13.11 7.42 -1.88
N ILE A 103 14.40 7.14 -1.70
CA ILE A 103 14.98 6.87 -0.37
C ILE A 103 14.95 8.15 0.48
N GLU A 104 15.24 9.31 -0.12
CA GLU A 104 15.24 10.60 0.60
C GLU A 104 13.82 11.17 0.80
N ASN A 105 12.88 10.93 -0.12
CA ASN A 105 11.50 11.39 -0.04
C ASN A 105 10.50 10.43 -0.73
N PRO A 106 10.07 9.36 -0.04
CA PRO A 106 9.25 8.29 -0.62
C PRO A 106 7.86 8.76 -1.06
N LEU A 107 7.35 9.85 -0.48
CA LEU A 107 6.02 10.42 -0.79
C LEU A 107 6.01 11.34 -2.02
N SER A 108 7.18 11.63 -2.60
CA SER A 108 7.29 12.48 -3.79
C SER A 108 6.82 11.77 -5.07
N PHE A 109 6.69 10.44 -5.05
CA PHE A 109 6.35 9.66 -6.23
C PHE A 109 4.85 9.40 -6.36
N PRO A 110 4.31 9.42 -7.59
CA PRO A 110 2.90 9.15 -7.83
C PRO A 110 2.53 7.69 -7.51
N THR A 111 3.51 6.78 -7.49
CA THR A 111 3.33 5.38 -7.16
C THR A 111 4.54 4.88 -6.37
N LEU A 112 4.30 4.34 -5.18
CA LEU A 112 5.33 3.71 -4.35
C LEU A 112 4.86 2.30 -4.02
N SER A 113 5.54 1.27 -4.53
CA SER A 113 5.30 -0.12 -4.16
C SER A 113 6.50 -0.67 -3.40
N ILE A 114 6.23 -1.29 -2.27
CA ILE A 114 7.22 -1.85 -1.35
C ILE A 114 6.82 -3.30 -1.05
N PHE A 115 7.81 -4.19 -1.11
CA PHE A 115 7.67 -5.57 -0.66
C PHE A 115 8.81 -5.94 0.27
N ILE A 116 8.48 -6.57 1.39
CA ILE A 116 9.46 -7.11 2.34
C ILE A 116 9.11 -8.57 2.59
N PRO A 117 9.90 -9.51 2.06
CA PRO A 117 9.79 -10.91 2.45
C PRO A 117 10.46 -11.14 3.82
N GLY A 118 9.93 -12.09 4.61
CA GLY A 118 10.63 -12.59 5.79
C GLY A 118 10.65 -11.67 7.02
N LEU A 119 9.64 -10.81 7.18
CA LEU A 119 9.44 -9.92 8.31
C LEU A 119 9.09 -10.67 9.61
N ASP A 120 9.60 -10.21 10.75
CA ASP A 120 9.21 -10.73 12.07
C ASP A 120 7.78 -10.31 12.46
N SER A 121 7.13 -11.19 13.21
CA SER A 121 5.85 -11.00 13.91
C SER A 121 5.67 -9.64 14.58
N THR A 122 6.72 -9.09 15.19
CA THR A 122 6.66 -7.80 15.88
C THR A 122 6.32 -6.66 14.92
N PHE A 123 6.95 -6.62 13.74
CA PHE A 123 6.72 -5.59 12.73
C PHE A 123 5.43 -5.83 11.95
N ALA A 124 5.11 -7.10 11.65
CA ALA A 124 3.85 -7.45 11.00
C ALA A 124 2.63 -6.99 11.83
N ASN A 125 2.66 -7.20 13.15
CA ASN A 125 1.59 -6.78 14.05
C ASN A 125 1.47 -5.24 14.15
N GLN A 126 2.57 -4.49 14.07
CA GLN A 126 2.53 -3.02 14.06
C GLN A 126 1.80 -2.49 12.83
N TRP A 127 2.07 -3.04 11.64
CA TRP A 127 1.38 -2.66 10.41
C TRP A 127 -0.08 -3.07 10.40
N LEU A 128 -0.40 -4.28 10.87
CA LEU A 128 -1.79 -4.71 11.01
C LEU A 128 -2.56 -3.79 11.97
N SER A 129 -1.93 -3.39 13.08
CA SER A 129 -2.52 -2.43 14.01
C SER A 129 -2.71 -1.06 13.38
N PHE A 130 -1.77 -0.58 12.57
CA PHE A 130 -1.92 0.71 11.85
C PHE A 130 -3.07 0.67 10.85
N PHE A 131 -3.21 -0.42 10.10
CA PHE A 131 -4.25 -0.56 9.10
C PHE A 131 -5.65 -0.75 9.72
N THR A 132 -5.73 -1.44 10.86
CA THR A 132 -7.00 -1.69 11.56
C THR A 132 -7.42 -0.54 12.49
N ASP A 133 -6.47 0.24 13.01
CA ASP A 133 -6.74 1.43 13.80
C ASP A 133 -6.94 2.67 12.91
N THR A 134 -8.12 2.75 12.28
CA THR A 134 -8.49 3.90 11.44
C THR A 134 -8.67 5.21 12.21
N THR A 135 -8.50 5.23 13.54
CA THR A 135 -8.62 6.47 14.33
C THR A 135 -7.39 7.38 14.19
N ASN A 136 -6.24 6.82 13.82
CA ASN A 136 -4.96 7.53 13.78
C ASN A 136 -4.35 7.69 12.38
N ILE A 137 -4.95 7.11 11.33
CA ILE A 137 -4.45 7.18 9.94
C ILE A 137 -4.42 8.64 9.40
N GLY A 138 -5.24 9.52 9.98
CA GLY A 138 -5.21 10.97 9.71
C GLY A 138 -4.16 11.76 10.48
N ASP A 139 -3.45 11.14 11.44
CA ASP A 139 -2.32 11.77 12.12
C ASP A 139 -1.05 11.49 11.31
N SER A 140 -0.66 12.45 10.47
CA SER A 140 0.57 12.40 9.68
C SER A 140 1.79 12.05 10.52
N LEU A 141 1.79 12.41 11.82
CA LEU A 141 2.89 12.10 12.74
C LEU A 141 3.01 10.60 13.04
N SER A 142 1.89 9.87 13.04
CA SER A 142 1.87 8.43 13.29
C SER A 142 2.40 7.64 12.09
N PHE A 143 2.00 8.04 10.87
CA PHE A 143 2.54 7.48 9.63
C PHE A 143 4.01 7.84 9.46
N ASP A 144 4.41 9.10 9.69
CA ASP A 144 5.81 9.54 9.60
C ASP A 144 6.72 8.79 10.57
N SER A 145 6.23 8.51 11.78
CA SER A 145 7.00 7.76 12.79
C SER A 145 7.15 6.28 12.43
N LEU A 146 6.07 5.65 11.93
CA LEU A 146 6.11 4.27 11.46
C LEU A 146 6.97 4.13 10.20
N SER A 147 6.82 5.03 9.24
CA SER A 147 7.64 5.05 8.04
C SER A 147 9.11 5.26 8.40
N THR A 148 9.44 6.22 9.25
CA THR A 148 10.84 6.48 9.65
C THR A 148 11.46 5.26 10.33
N SER A 149 10.78 4.68 11.31
CA SER A 149 11.29 3.47 11.98
C SER A 149 11.41 2.27 11.04
N PHE A 150 10.54 2.15 10.04
CA PHE A 150 10.57 1.10 9.04
C PHE A 150 11.71 1.32 8.02
N PHE A 151 11.85 2.51 7.46
CA PHE A 151 12.94 2.84 6.55
C PHE A 151 14.30 2.77 7.25
N GLU A 152 14.42 3.13 8.53
CA GLU A 152 15.71 3.00 9.23
C GLU A 152 16.10 1.54 9.50
N ASN A 153 15.14 0.67 9.84
CA ASN A 153 15.43 -0.69 10.28
C ASN A 153 15.30 -1.77 9.18
N LEU A 154 14.54 -1.50 8.11
CA LEU A 154 14.16 -2.51 7.11
C LEU A 154 14.48 -2.10 5.67
N ILE A 155 15.11 -0.93 5.44
CA ILE A 155 15.56 -0.54 4.08
C ILE A 155 16.49 -1.56 3.44
N ASP A 156 17.32 -2.21 4.27
CA ASP A 156 18.23 -3.25 3.82
C ASP A 156 17.52 -4.52 3.39
N ASP A 157 16.26 -4.74 3.76
CA ASP A 157 15.44 -5.90 3.39
C ASP A 157 14.26 -5.56 2.47
N MET A 158 14.11 -4.29 2.15
CA MET A 158 13.05 -3.75 1.31
C MET A 158 13.32 -3.93 -0.18
N TYR A 159 12.31 -4.42 -0.90
CA TYR A 159 12.25 -4.37 -2.36
C TYR A 159 11.35 -3.20 -2.78
N ILE A 160 11.91 -2.25 -3.53
CA ILE A 160 11.22 -1.07 -4.03
C ILE A 160 10.82 -1.31 -5.48
N GLY A 161 9.55 -1.06 -5.82
CA GLY A 161 9.00 -1.20 -7.17
C GLY A 161 9.60 -0.18 -8.12
N THR A 162 10.56 -0.63 -8.95
CA THR A 162 11.22 0.22 -9.96
C THR A 162 10.39 0.37 -11.22
N GLN A 163 9.68 -0.66 -11.62
CA GLN A 163 8.83 -0.64 -12.81
C GLN A 163 7.60 -1.46 -12.51
N GLY A 164 6.43 -1.04 -12.99
CA GLY A 164 5.24 -1.84 -12.80
C GLY A 164 4.00 -1.25 -13.44
N ASN A 165 2.97 -2.08 -13.47
CA ASN A 165 1.61 -1.69 -13.75
C ASN A 165 0.72 -2.15 -12.58
N ILE A 166 -0.20 -1.29 -12.17
CA ILE A 166 -1.34 -1.66 -11.34
C ILE A 166 -2.58 -1.24 -12.09
N GLU A 167 -3.50 -2.17 -12.33
CA GLU A 167 -4.76 -1.94 -13.01
C GLU A 167 -5.91 -2.24 -12.06
N ILE A 168 -6.72 -1.22 -11.75
CA ILE A 168 -8.07 -1.42 -11.22
C ILE A 168 -8.99 -1.66 -12.41
N THR A 169 -9.46 -2.90 -12.55
CA THR A 169 -10.29 -3.34 -13.68
C THR A 169 -11.76 -3.00 -13.48
N ASN A 170 -12.26 -3.09 -12.25
CA ASN A 170 -13.66 -2.84 -11.94
C ASN A 170 -13.81 -2.24 -10.54
N VAL A 171 -14.67 -1.25 -10.45
CA VAL A 171 -15.13 -0.66 -9.19
C VAL A 171 -16.65 -0.73 -9.22
N ASN A 172 -17.23 -1.55 -8.36
CA ASN A 172 -18.67 -1.71 -8.25
C ASN A 172 -19.09 -1.66 -6.77
N GLU A 173 -20.40 -1.79 -6.51
CA GLU A 173 -20.93 -1.82 -5.14
C GLU A 173 -20.45 -3.04 -4.31
N GLN A 174 -19.88 -4.04 -4.96
CA GLN A 174 -19.34 -5.24 -4.31
C GLN A 174 -17.85 -5.08 -3.93
N GLY A 175 -17.13 -4.14 -4.55
CA GLY A 175 -15.70 -3.98 -4.29
C GLY A 175 -14.88 -3.37 -5.42
N ILE A 176 -13.57 -3.33 -5.17
CA ILE A 176 -12.52 -2.95 -6.10
C ILE A 176 -11.75 -4.21 -6.50
N PHE A 177 -11.68 -4.47 -7.80
CA PHE A 177 -11.00 -5.62 -8.37
C PHE A 177 -9.91 -5.17 -9.33
N GLY A 178 -8.75 -5.79 -9.25
CA GLY A 178 -7.64 -5.43 -10.13
C GLY A 178 -6.51 -6.43 -10.14
N ASN A 179 -5.55 -6.13 -11.01
CA ASN A 179 -4.34 -6.91 -11.20
C ASN A 179 -3.13 -5.99 -11.12
N PHE A 180 -1.96 -6.57 -10.87
CA PHE A 180 -0.70 -5.84 -11.00
C PHE A 180 0.47 -6.73 -11.40
N SER A 181 1.50 -6.10 -11.91
CA SER A 181 2.80 -6.72 -12.12
C SER A 181 3.88 -5.67 -11.93
N CYS A 182 4.94 -6.01 -11.20
CA CYS A 182 6.01 -5.06 -10.97
C CYS A 182 7.37 -5.73 -10.78
N SER A 183 8.40 -5.05 -11.26
CA SER A 183 9.81 -5.36 -11.07
C SER A 183 10.31 -4.52 -9.90
N MET A 184 10.75 -5.20 -8.86
CA MET A 184 11.24 -4.62 -7.63
C MET A 184 12.74 -4.81 -7.48
N TRP A 185 13.36 -3.85 -6.81
CA TRP A 185 14.80 -3.81 -6.62
C TRP A 185 15.15 -3.55 -5.16
N LYS A 186 16.12 -4.33 -4.68
CA LYS A 186 16.74 -4.19 -3.37
C LYS A 186 18.03 -3.38 -3.51
N PRO A 187 18.36 -2.46 -2.59
CA PRO A 187 19.58 -1.65 -2.64
C PRO A 187 20.89 -2.44 -2.80
N LEU A 188 20.91 -3.71 -2.38
CA LEU A 188 22.05 -4.64 -2.51
C LEU A 188 22.12 -5.39 -3.86
N PHE A 189 21.50 -4.86 -4.93
CA PHE A 189 21.46 -5.43 -6.29
C PHE A 189 20.68 -6.75 -6.43
N SER A 190 19.71 -7.03 -5.55
CA SER A 190 18.79 -8.15 -5.73
C SER A 190 17.52 -7.70 -6.44
N PHE A 191 17.08 -8.47 -7.43
CA PHE A 191 15.88 -8.18 -8.22
C PHE A 191 14.80 -9.19 -7.92
N MET A 192 13.55 -8.73 -7.92
CA MET A 192 12.38 -9.57 -7.74
C MET A 192 11.27 -9.08 -8.65
N ASN A 193 10.60 -9.98 -9.34
CA ASN A 193 9.46 -9.67 -10.19
C ASN A 193 8.22 -10.28 -9.58
N ILE A 194 7.21 -9.45 -9.37
CA ILE A 194 5.86 -9.85 -9.01
C ILE A 194 5.05 -10.07 -10.29
N THR A 195 4.44 -11.24 -10.37
CA THR A 195 3.63 -11.70 -11.50
C THR A 195 2.34 -12.35 -11.01
N ASN A 196 1.32 -12.40 -11.87
CA ASN A 196 0.00 -12.94 -11.54
C ASN A 196 -0.58 -12.32 -10.27
N ALA A 197 -0.38 -11.02 -10.07
CA ALA A 197 -0.89 -10.36 -8.89
C ALA A 197 -2.33 -9.96 -9.10
N GLU A 198 -3.18 -10.33 -8.16
CA GLU A 198 -4.61 -10.07 -8.15
C GLU A 198 -4.99 -9.54 -6.78
N PHE A 199 -5.85 -8.52 -6.76
CA PHE A 199 -6.47 -8.04 -5.54
C PHE A 199 -7.97 -7.93 -5.72
N ASN A 200 -8.68 -8.24 -4.65
CA ASN A 200 -10.11 -8.09 -4.54
C ASN A 200 -10.37 -7.46 -3.18
N PHE A 201 -10.97 -6.28 -3.12
CA PHE A 201 -11.32 -5.64 -1.85
C PHE A 201 -12.79 -5.27 -1.80
N GLU A 202 -13.44 -5.61 -0.70
CA GLU A 202 -14.82 -5.24 -0.41
C GLU A 202 -14.85 -4.06 0.57
N PRO A 203 -15.74 -3.07 0.39
CA PRO A 203 -15.86 -1.93 1.31
C PRO A 203 -16.39 -2.39 2.68
N ILE A 204 -15.87 -1.79 3.77
CA ILE A 204 -16.25 -2.08 5.17
C ILE A 204 -16.89 -0.86 5.84
#